data_AF-A0A137NT75-F1
#
_entry.id   AF-A0A137NT75-F1
#
_cell.length_a   1.000
_cell.length_b   1.000
_cell.length_c   1.000
_cell.angle_alpha   90.00
_cell.angle_beta   90.00
_cell.angle_gamma   90.00
#
_symmetry.space_group_name_H-M   'P 1'
#
loop_
_entity.id
_entity.type
_entity.pdbx_description
1 polymer ?
#
loop_
_entity_poly.entity_id
_entity_poly.type
_entity_poly.pdbx_seq_one_letter_code
_entity_poly.pdbx_strand_id
1 'polypeptide(L)'
;AVRYSANWAEEYRPKLVKTAKDGRVFVDTPMTRLFGKPPLMVAGMTPSTVSGEFVSAVMNAGYHVELAGGGHFAENMIRDKVQMIMDSVPAGLGVSMNCLFLNSFLWNLQFPLIQQMRKEGFPMEGVCIGAGVPSPDVADEIVTQFHAAGIKHIAFKPGSVATIRQVVAIAARHPYMPIILQWTGGRAGGHHSFEDMHQPILETYGQIRAQKNIILLAGSGLGSAEDTLPYVTGDWALQFDYPPMPYDGVLFGSRVMIAKEGQAHDAVKQAIIDAPGIEDQDWEQTYTREAGGVLTVKSELGEPIHKIATRGVKLWKELDDTVFNLPREKRPAVLASKKDYIIKRLNADFQKVWFGKKTDGSAVDLEDMTYAEVANRAVELLYIKHQNRWIDISLRRFVGDFLRRIEERFISTPTESKLPHYTLLDKPLEFVPEFLANYPEASTQLLTSEDVQYFISQCLRRDQKPVPFIPVFDNNNFEFWFKKDSLWQSEDLDAVPDQDVQRVCILHGPVAAKHAKKINQPVKEILDEIHDGQVDGILNRYYQGNLAQVPTVEYLG
;
A
#
# COMPACT_ATOMS: atom_id res chain seq x y z
N ALA A 1 -38.54 -33.91 -1.78
CA ALA A 1 -38.61 -32.58 -2.42
C ALA A 1 -37.63 -32.56 -3.60
N VAL A 2 -38.03 -32.00 -4.75
CA VAL A 2 -37.15 -31.83 -5.92
C VAL A 2 -36.06 -30.82 -5.57
N ARG A 3 -34.79 -31.15 -5.80
CA ARG A 3 -33.66 -30.22 -5.66
C ARG A 3 -33.33 -29.63 -7.01
N TYR A 4 -33.51 -28.32 -7.16
CA TYR A 4 -33.12 -27.59 -8.36
C TYR A 4 -31.63 -27.25 -8.31
N SER A 5 -30.97 -27.24 -9.48
CA SER A 5 -29.64 -26.65 -9.61
C SER A 5 -29.71 -25.13 -9.45
N ALA A 6 -28.64 -24.52 -8.97
CA ALA A 6 -28.55 -23.07 -8.85
C ALA A 6 -28.51 -22.42 -10.24
N ASN A 7 -29.38 -21.44 -10.48
CA ASN A 7 -29.26 -20.52 -11.60
C ASN A 7 -28.65 -19.21 -11.10
N TRP A 8 -27.33 -19.06 -11.29
CA TRP A 8 -26.60 -17.92 -10.75
C TRP A 8 -27.07 -16.57 -11.30
N ALA A 9 -27.50 -16.53 -12.55
CA ALA A 9 -27.99 -15.32 -13.20
C ALA A 9 -29.30 -14.80 -12.59
N GLU A 10 -30.09 -15.66 -11.94
CA GLU A 10 -31.30 -15.27 -11.20
C GLU A 10 -31.02 -15.09 -9.71
N GLU A 11 -30.24 -16.00 -9.11
CA GLU A 11 -29.96 -16.00 -7.68
C GLU A 11 -29.12 -14.80 -7.24
N TYR A 12 -28.10 -14.46 -8.04
CA TYR A 12 -27.17 -13.37 -7.77
C TYR A 12 -27.39 -12.17 -8.71
N ARG A 13 -28.54 -12.10 -9.38
CA ARG A 13 -28.89 -10.96 -10.24
C ARG A 13 -28.81 -9.67 -9.41
N PRO A 14 -28.11 -8.62 -9.88
CA PRO A 14 -28.15 -7.34 -9.19
C PRO A 14 -29.55 -6.76 -9.28
N LYS A 15 -30.04 -6.23 -8.15
CA LYS A 15 -31.34 -5.57 -8.06
C LYS A 15 -31.14 -4.11 -7.67
N LEU A 16 -32.20 -3.32 -7.73
CA LEU A 16 -32.23 -1.99 -7.15
C LEU A 16 -33.16 -1.97 -5.94
N VAL A 17 -32.83 -1.10 -4.99
CA VAL A 17 -33.64 -0.82 -3.81
C VAL A 17 -33.50 0.65 -3.42
N LYS A 18 -34.59 1.25 -2.93
CA LYS A 18 -34.62 2.62 -2.40
C LYS A 18 -34.75 2.62 -0.88
N THR A 19 -34.08 3.55 -0.23
CA THR A 19 -34.28 3.85 1.20
C THR A 19 -35.39 4.87 1.40
N ALA A 20 -36.31 4.62 2.33
CA ALA A 20 -37.47 5.50 2.59
C ALA A 20 -37.07 6.88 3.11
N LYS A 21 -35.96 6.96 3.85
CA LYS A 21 -35.49 8.18 4.53
C LYS A 21 -35.07 9.30 3.55
N ASP A 22 -34.31 8.96 2.53
CA ASP A 22 -33.68 9.91 1.61
C ASP A 22 -33.97 9.61 0.13
N GLY A 23 -34.70 8.53 -0.16
CA GLY A 23 -35.02 8.11 -1.53
C GLY A 23 -33.81 7.61 -2.32
N ARG A 24 -32.64 7.44 -1.68
CA ARG A 24 -31.41 7.03 -2.37
C ARG A 24 -31.58 5.60 -2.91
N VAL A 25 -31.19 5.43 -4.17
CA VAL A 25 -31.19 4.12 -4.85
C VAL A 25 -29.86 3.45 -4.59
N PHE A 26 -29.88 2.14 -4.33
CA PHE A 26 -28.69 1.32 -4.18
C PHE A 26 -28.79 0.09 -5.08
N VAL A 27 -27.63 -0.37 -5.56
CA VAL A 27 -27.49 -1.70 -6.15
C VAL A 27 -27.52 -2.74 -5.02
N ASP A 28 -28.56 -3.56 -4.98
CA ASP A 28 -28.80 -4.60 -3.96
C ASP A 28 -28.09 -5.90 -4.33
N THR A 29 -27.01 -6.19 -3.60
CA THR A 29 -26.19 -7.40 -3.69
C THR A 29 -25.90 -7.96 -2.29
N PRO A 30 -25.33 -9.16 -2.16
CA PRO A 30 -24.84 -9.66 -0.87
C PRO A 30 -23.87 -8.70 -0.15
N MET A 31 -23.00 -7.99 -0.88
CA MET A 31 -22.10 -6.99 -0.28
C MET A 31 -22.88 -5.80 0.28
N THR A 32 -23.85 -5.27 -0.48
CA THR A 32 -24.68 -4.15 -0.03
C THR A 32 -25.46 -4.50 1.22
N ARG A 33 -25.99 -5.73 1.29
CA ARG A 33 -26.72 -6.23 2.46
C ARG A 33 -25.81 -6.44 3.67
N LEU A 34 -24.56 -6.86 3.47
CA LEU A 34 -23.61 -7.02 4.56
C LEU A 34 -23.23 -5.67 5.20
N PHE A 35 -23.03 -4.64 4.39
CA PHE A 35 -22.48 -3.37 4.84
C PHE A 35 -23.50 -2.24 5.01
N GLY A 36 -24.68 -2.35 4.41
CA GLY A 36 -25.61 -1.22 4.28
C GLY A 36 -25.05 -0.08 3.41
N LYS A 37 -24.15 -0.39 2.47
CA LYS A 37 -23.41 0.57 1.63
C LYS A 37 -23.43 0.12 0.16
N PRO A 38 -23.19 1.01 -0.82
CA PRO A 38 -23.02 0.60 -2.21
C PRO A 38 -22.01 -0.56 -2.37
N PRO A 39 -22.16 -1.44 -3.37
CA PRO A 39 -21.29 -2.61 -3.56
C PRO A 39 -19.95 -2.24 -4.21
N LEU A 40 -19.39 -1.11 -3.78
CA LEU A 40 -18.11 -0.54 -4.19
C LEU A 40 -17.28 -0.30 -2.93
N MET A 41 -16.03 -0.77 -2.91
CA MET A 41 -15.12 -0.53 -1.80
C MET A 41 -13.73 -0.05 -2.23
N VAL A 42 -13.04 0.62 -1.32
CA VAL A 42 -11.62 0.95 -1.46
C VAL A 42 -10.78 -0.08 -0.71
N ALA A 43 -9.87 -0.75 -1.42
CA ALA A 43 -9.04 -1.79 -0.83
C ALA A 43 -7.94 -1.22 0.10
N GLY A 44 -7.46 -2.06 1.02
CA GLY A 44 -6.32 -1.74 1.87
C GLY A 44 -5.04 -1.65 1.04
N MET A 45 -4.45 -0.44 0.97
CA MET A 45 -3.27 -0.14 0.16
C MET A 45 -2.22 0.58 0.99
N THR A 46 -1.01 0.04 1.01
CA THR A 46 0.17 0.82 1.43
C THR A 46 0.78 1.47 0.20
N PRO A 47 0.91 2.81 0.14
CA PRO A 47 0.73 3.76 1.25
C PRO A 47 -0.68 4.36 1.40
N SER A 48 -1.50 4.40 0.34
CA SER A 48 -2.68 5.29 0.26
C SER A 48 -3.69 5.21 1.41
N THR A 49 -4.08 4.01 1.85
CA THR A 49 -5.07 3.84 2.94
C THR A 49 -4.43 3.62 4.29
N VAL A 50 -3.14 3.96 4.47
CA VAL A 50 -2.53 4.19 5.79
C VAL A 50 -3.05 5.50 6.39
N SER A 51 -3.41 6.47 5.54
CA SER A 51 -3.97 7.76 5.97
C SER A 51 -5.37 7.62 6.56
N GLY A 52 -5.52 8.07 7.81
CA GLY A 52 -6.81 8.12 8.50
C GLY A 52 -7.73 9.19 7.90
N GLU A 53 -7.17 10.26 7.32
CA GLU A 53 -7.95 11.29 6.63
C GLU A 53 -8.60 10.72 5.36
N PHE A 54 -7.83 9.98 4.55
CA PHE A 54 -8.35 9.38 3.33
C PHE A 54 -9.39 8.29 3.63
N VAL A 55 -9.11 7.43 4.62
CA VAL A 55 -10.06 6.42 5.09
C VAL A 55 -11.36 7.09 5.58
N SER A 56 -11.27 8.14 6.39
CA SER A 56 -12.43 8.89 6.88
C SER A 56 -13.22 9.54 5.74
N ALA A 57 -12.54 10.10 4.74
CA ALA A 57 -13.19 10.67 3.56
C ALA A 57 -14.01 9.63 2.77
N VAL A 58 -13.48 8.42 2.58
CA VAL A 58 -14.23 7.33 1.91
C VAL A 58 -15.42 6.87 2.76
N MET A 59 -15.24 6.77 4.09
CA MET A 59 -16.33 6.41 5.00
C MET A 59 -17.44 7.47 4.99
N ASN A 60 -17.09 8.75 5.01
CA ASN A 60 -18.02 9.88 4.93
C ASN A 60 -18.72 9.99 3.57
N ALA A 61 -18.05 9.55 2.50
CA ALA A 61 -18.67 9.42 1.19
C ALA A 61 -19.75 8.31 1.14
N GLY A 62 -19.81 7.44 2.16
CA GLY A 62 -20.80 6.37 2.27
C GLY A 62 -20.33 5.01 1.74
N TYR A 63 -19.02 4.84 1.53
CA TYR A 63 -18.44 3.61 0.97
C TYR A 63 -17.65 2.81 2.02
N HIS A 64 -17.39 1.53 1.72
CA HIS A 64 -16.55 0.68 2.55
C HIS A 64 -15.07 0.87 2.17
N VAL A 65 -14.19 0.86 3.17
CA VAL A 65 -12.74 1.00 2.98
C VAL A 65 -11.98 0.25 4.06
N GLU A 66 -10.81 -0.26 3.69
CA GLU A 66 -9.89 -0.91 4.62
C GLU A 66 -8.74 0.02 5.00
N LEU A 67 -8.52 0.21 6.30
CA LEU A 67 -7.30 0.81 6.84
C LEU A 67 -6.11 -0.12 6.59
N ALA A 68 -5.07 0.35 5.92
CA ALA A 68 -3.89 -0.46 5.65
C ALA A 68 -3.00 -0.59 6.90
N GLY A 69 -2.91 -1.80 7.45
CA GLY A 69 -2.02 -2.12 8.58
C GLY A 69 -0.53 -2.04 8.22
N GLY A 70 -0.15 -2.10 6.94
CA GLY A 70 1.25 -2.14 6.49
C GLY A 70 2.11 -0.93 6.90
N GLY A 71 1.49 0.20 7.21
CA GLY A 71 2.17 1.43 7.67
C GLY A 71 2.21 1.63 9.19
N HIS A 72 1.72 0.67 9.99
CA HIS A 72 1.59 0.82 11.44
C HIS A 72 2.41 -0.25 12.18
N PHE A 73 3.53 0.17 12.77
CA PHE A 73 4.54 -0.73 13.33
C PHE A 73 4.54 -0.82 14.86
N ALA A 74 3.62 -0.11 15.52
CA ALA A 74 3.46 -0.09 16.96
C ALA A 74 1.97 0.03 17.34
N GLU A 75 1.63 -0.45 18.54
CA GLU A 75 0.25 -0.45 19.05
C GLU A 75 -0.35 0.96 19.12
N ASN A 76 0.39 1.93 19.65
CA ASN A 76 -0.06 3.32 19.75
C ASN A 76 -0.40 3.90 18.36
N MET A 77 0.41 3.62 17.33
CA MET A 77 0.13 4.10 15.97
C MET A 77 -1.22 3.61 15.45
N ILE A 78 -1.59 2.35 15.73
CA ILE A 78 -2.87 1.78 15.30
C ILE A 78 -4.01 2.41 16.09
N ARG A 79 -3.87 2.52 17.41
CA ARG A 79 -4.88 3.11 18.29
C ARG A 79 -5.15 4.56 17.94
N ASP A 80 -4.09 5.36 17.81
CA ASP A 80 -4.18 6.78 17.46
C ASP A 80 -4.81 6.95 16.08
N LYS A 81 -4.50 6.06 15.12
CA LYS A 81 -5.10 6.08 13.78
C LYS A 81 -6.59 5.76 13.81
N VAL A 82 -7.00 4.73 14.53
CA VAL A 82 -8.42 4.36 14.65
C VAL A 82 -9.18 5.45 15.39
N GLN A 83 -8.61 6.03 16.45
CA GLN A 83 -9.21 7.16 17.18
C GLN A 83 -9.41 8.38 16.26
N MET A 84 -8.38 8.75 15.49
CA MET A 84 -8.48 9.81 14.49
C MET A 84 -9.64 9.59 13.50
N ILE A 85 -9.80 8.35 13.01
CA ILE A 85 -10.91 7.99 12.11
C ILE A 85 -12.25 8.15 12.83
N MET A 86 -12.38 7.63 14.05
CA MET A 86 -13.60 7.75 14.84
C MET A 86 -14.02 9.20 15.07
N ASP A 87 -13.05 10.08 15.34
CA ASP A 87 -13.32 11.50 15.57
C ASP A 87 -13.71 12.24 14.27
N SER A 88 -13.44 11.64 13.11
CA SER A 88 -13.62 12.24 11.77
C SER A 88 -14.83 11.70 11.00
N VAL A 89 -15.54 10.71 11.54
CA VAL A 89 -16.67 10.05 10.86
C VAL A 89 -17.94 10.02 11.74
N PRO A 90 -19.15 9.94 11.15
CA PRO A 90 -20.37 9.77 11.91
C PRO A 90 -20.34 8.55 12.84
N ALA A 91 -20.91 8.71 14.03
CA ALA A 91 -21.05 7.63 15.00
C ALA A 91 -21.79 6.42 14.38
N GLY A 92 -21.32 5.22 14.71
CA GLY A 92 -21.91 3.96 14.26
C GLY A 92 -21.23 3.32 13.05
N LEU A 93 -20.26 3.99 12.42
CA LEU A 93 -19.45 3.38 11.35
C LEU A 93 -18.31 2.51 11.93
N GLY A 94 -18.15 1.31 11.39
CA GLY A 94 -17.06 0.41 11.73
C GLY A 94 -15.80 0.60 10.90
N VAL A 95 -14.67 0.21 11.47
CA VAL A 95 -13.35 0.20 10.83
C VAL A 95 -12.97 -1.24 10.49
N SER A 96 -12.62 -1.48 9.23
CA SER A 96 -12.00 -2.72 8.79
C SER A 96 -10.51 -2.49 8.52
N MET A 97 -9.66 -3.42 8.97
CA MET A 97 -8.21 -3.29 8.80
C MET A 97 -7.63 -4.40 7.93
N ASN A 98 -6.83 -4.02 6.93
CA ASN A 98 -6.07 -4.95 6.09
C ASN A 98 -4.71 -5.26 6.73
N CYS A 99 -4.51 -6.51 7.11
CA CYS A 99 -3.32 -7.05 7.75
C CYS A 99 -2.53 -7.93 6.77
N LEU A 100 -1.19 -7.88 6.84
CA LEU A 100 -0.31 -8.64 5.96
C LEU A 100 0.12 -9.94 6.65
N PHE A 101 -0.45 -11.08 6.24
CA PHE A 101 -0.23 -12.37 6.91
C PHE A 101 1.23 -12.84 6.86
N LEU A 102 1.89 -12.68 5.71
CA LEU A 102 3.30 -13.07 5.54
C LEU A 102 4.29 -12.16 6.29
N ASN A 103 3.86 -10.98 6.76
CA ASN A 103 4.70 -10.15 7.61
C ASN A 103 4.51 -10.57 9.08
N SER A 104 5.32 -11.52 9.53
CA SER A 104 5.20 -12.11 10.88
C SER A 104 5.27 -11.08 12.01
N PHE A 105 6.07 -10.02 11.87
CA PHE A 105 6.14 -8.94 12.85
C PHE A 105 4.80 -8.20 12.95
N LEU A 106 4.28 -7.72 11.82
CA LEU A 106 3.01 -7.00 11.80
C LEU A 106 1.84 -7.89 12.19
N TRP A 107 1.82 -9.15 11.76
CA TRP A 107 0.76 -10.09 12.12
C TRP A 107 0.72 -10.34 13.63
N ASN A 108 1.87 -10.60 14.26
CA ASN A 108 1.96 -10.82 15.71
C ASN A 108 1.58 -9.58 16.54
N LEU A 109 1.74 -8.38 15.97
CA LEU A 109 1.27 -7.13 16.58
C LEU A 109 -0.25 -6.95 16.38
N GLN A 110 -0.71 -7.06 15.14
CA GLN A 110 -2.06 -6.64 14.73
C GLN A 110 -3.14 -7.65 15.10
N PHE A 111 -2.89 -8.94 14.93
CA PHE A 111 -3.88 -10.00 15.20
C PHE A 111 -4.45 -9.95 16.63
N PRO A 112 -3.64 -9.93 17.72
CA PRO A 112 -4.17 -9.81 19.06
C PRO A 112 -4.74 -8.41 19.36
N LEU A 113 -4.11 -7.36 18.82
CA LEU A 113 -4.50 -5.98 19.12
C LEU A 113 -5.90 -5.64 18.60
N ILE A 114 -6.27 -6.07 17.39
CA ILE A 114 -7.61 -5.82 16.83
C ILE A 114 -8.69 -6.41 17.75
N GLN A 115 -8.47 -7.63 18.26
CA GLN A 115 -9.40 -8.31 19.17
C GLN A 115 -9.50 -7.57 20.51
N GLN A 116 -8.36 -7.12 21.03
CA GLN A 116 -8.31 -6.32 22.25
C GLN A 116 -9.06 -4.99 22.08
N MET A 117 -8.76 -4.23 21.04
CA MET A 117 -9.43 -2.96 20.72
C MET A 117 -10.95 -3.16 20.57
N ARG A 118 -11.38 -4.23 19.91
CA ARG A 118 -12.80 -4.57 19.81
C ARG A 118 -13.45 -4.77 21.18
N LYS A 119 -12.81 -5.52 22.08
CA LYS A 119 -13.29 -5.75 23.45
C LYS A 119 -13.29 -4.47 24.31
N GLU A 120 -12.39 -3.55 24.03
CA GLU A 120 -12.31 -2.23 24.66
C GLU A 120 -13.36 -1.23 24.14
N GLY A 121 -14.13 -1.60 23.11
CA GLY A 121 -15.21 -0.77 22.56
C GLY A 121 -14.83 0.03 21.31
N PHE A 122 -13.62 -0.14 20.77
CA PHE A 122 -13.29 0.41 19.46
C PHE A 122 -14.15 -0.25 18.37
N PRO A 123 -14.54 0.48 17.31
CA PRO A 123 -15.46 0.00 16.30
C PRO A 123 -14.76 -0.91 15.25
N MET A 124 -13.85 -1.77 15.69
CA MET A 124 -13.19 -2.76 14.83
C MET A 124 -14.21 -3.77 14.34
N GLU A 125 -14.60 -3.68 13.07
CA GLU A 125 -15.74 -4.43 12.53
C GLU A 125 -15.31 -5.59 11.62
N GLY A 126 -14.16 -5.46 10.95
CA GLY A 126 -13.67 -6.46 10.04
C GLY A 126 -12.15 -6.51 9.92
N VAL A 127 -11.68 -7.63 9.40
CA VAL A 127 -10.26 -7.85 9.12
C VAL A 127 -10.10 -8.40 7.72
N CYS A 128 -9.27 -7.77 6.91
CA CYS A 128 -8.79 -8.34 5.65
C CYS A 128 -7.42 -8.97 5.87
N ILE A 129 -7.29 -10.23 5.52
CA ILE A 129 -6.04 -10.99 5.55
C ILE A 129 -5.48 -10.99 4.13
N GLY A 130 -4.55 -10.06 3.90
CA GLY A 130 -3.84 -9.89 2.64
C GLY A 130 -2.46 -10.55 2.66
N ALA A 131 -1.83 -10.63 1.48
CA ALA A 131 -0.52 -11.24 1.29
C ALA A 131 -0.46 -12.66 1.88
N GLY A 132 -1.31 -13.56 1.36
CA GLY A 132 -1.39 -14.97 1.77
C GLY A 132 -2.75 -15.36 2.32
N VAL A 133 -3.15 -16.60 2.04
CA VAL A 133 -4.32 -17.25 2.67
C VAL A 133 -3.79 -18.29 3.66
N PRO A 134 -4.16 -18.23 4.95
CA PRO A 134 -3.75 -19.23 5.93
C PRO A 134 -4.20 -20.64 5.51
N SER A 135 -3.49 -21.66 5.98
CA SER A 135 -3.99 -23.04 5.84
C SER A 135 -5.33 -23.18 6.59
N PRO A 136 -6.20 -24.13 6.20
CA PRO A 136 -7.50 -24.29 6.86
C PRO A 136 -7.42 -24.42 8.39
N ASP A 137 -6.43 -25.14 8.92
CA ASP A 137 -6.32 -25.34 10.37
C ASP A 137 -5.88 -24.07 11.11
N VAL A 138 -4.99 -23.26 10.50
CA VAL A 138 -4.61 -21.94 11.04
C VAL A 138 -5.78 -20.96 10.90
N ALA A 139 -6.52 -21.02 9.80
CA ALA A 139 -7.70 -20.23 9.58
C ALA A 139 -8.82 -20.55 10.59
N ASP A 140 -9.00 -21.82 10.98
CA ASP A 140 -9.98 -22.23 11.99
C ASP A 140 -9.76 -21.48 13.31
N GLU A 141 -8.50 -21.40 13.75
CA GLU A 141 -8.13 -20.64 14.95
C GLU A 141 -8.41 -19.14 14.77
N ILE A 142 -7.94 -18.55 13.68
CA ILE A 142 -8.09 -17.13 13.38
C ILE A 142 -9.57 -16.71 13.33
N VAL A 143 -10.39 -17.44 12.58
CA VAL A 143 -11.81 -17.13 12.40
C VAL A 143 -12.57 -17.29 13.70
N THR A 144 -12.29 -18.36 14.47
CA THR A 144 -12.92 -18.60 15.77
C THR A 144 -12.59 -17.47 16.76
N GLN A 145 -11.32 -17.05 16.83
CA GLN A 145 -10.89 -15.97 17.73
C GLN A 145 -11.51 -14.63 17.35
N PHE A 146 -11.50 -14.27 16.07
CA PHE A 146 -12.14 -13.04 15.60
C PHE A 146 -13.65 -13.05 15.82
N HIS A 147 -14.32 -14.19 15.57
CA HIS A 147 -15.75 -14.32 15.84
C HIS A 147 -16.05 -14.15 17.33
N ALA A 148 -15.28 -14.80 18.21
CA ALA A 148 -15.43 -14.69 19.66
C ALA A 148 -15.15 -13.25 20.17
N ALA A 149 -14.29 -12.50 19.49
CA ALA A 149 -14.06 -11.08 19.76
C ALA A 149 -15.18 -10.18 19.22
N GLY A 150 -16.14 -10.70 18.45
CA GLY A 150 -17.26 -9.94 17.88
C GLY A 150 -16.92 -9.20 16.58
N ILE A 151 -15.90 -9.65 15.84
CA ILE A 151 -15.64 -9.21 14.47
C ILE A 151 -16.75 -9.75 13.56
N LYS A 152 -17.27 -8.90 12.68
CA LYS A 152 -18.48 -9.19 11.89
C LYS A 152 -18.19 -9.82 10.53
N HIS A 153 -17.00 -9.60 9.97
CA HIS A 153 -16.62 -10.16 8.68
C HIS A 153 -15.10 -10.33 8.58
N ILE A 154 -14.69 -11.30 7.76
CA ILE A 154 -13.28 -11.53 7.44
C ILE A 154 -13.13 -11.52 5.92
N ALA A 155 -12.14 -10.82 5.40
CA ALA A 155 -11.80 -10.85 3.99
C ALA A 155 -10.49 -11.60 3.74
N PHE A 156 -10.40 -12.26 2.59
CA PHE A 156 -9.17 -12.87 2.09
C PHE A 156 -8.88 -12.36 0.68
N LYS A 157 -7.60 -12.18 0.36
CA LYS A 157 -7.10 -11.85 -0.98
C LYS A 157 -6.37 -13.06 -1.59
N PRO A 158 -7.09 -14.09 -2.09
CA PRO A 158 -6.46 -15.21 -2.77
C PRO A 158 -5.85 -14.76 -4.10
N GLY A 159 -4.69 -15.30 -4.42
CA GLY A 159 -3.93 -14.93 -5.62
C GLY A 159 -3.83 -16.05 -6.67
N SER A 160 -4.52 -17.18 -6.48
CA SER A 160 -4.50 -18.35 -7.36
C SER A 160 -5.73 -19.24 -7.17
N VAL A 161 -5.99 -20.15 -8.10
CA VAL A 161 -7.06 -21.18 -7.97
C VAL A 161 -6.92 -21.98 -6.67
N ALA A 162 -5.70 -22.36 -6.30
CA ALA A 162 -5.45 -23.13 -5.08
C ALA A 162 -5.83 -22.33 -3.81
N THR A 163 -5.49 -21.05 -3.76
CA THR A 163 -5.83 -20.18 -2.62
C THR A 163 -7.31 -19.80 -2.61
N ILE A 164 -7.98 -19.70 -3.76
CA ILE A 164 -9.46 -19.60 -3.83
C ILE A 164 -10.11 -20.82 -3.19
N ARG A 165 -9.66 -22.03 -3.55
CA ARG A 165 -10.18 -23.28 -2.96
C ARG A 165 -9.94 -23.36 -1.46
N GLN A 166 -8.83 -22.81 -0.96
CA GLN A 166 -8.60 -22.67 0.48
C GLN A 166 -9.64 -21.76 1.14
N VAL A 167 -9.92 -20.58 0.56
CA VAL A 167 -10.98 -19.69 1.08
C VAL A 167 -12.35 -20.39 1.08
N VAL A 168 -12.67 -21.16 0.03
CA VAL A 168 -13.90 -21.98 -0.02
C VAL A 168 -13.94 -23.01 1.10
N ALA A 169 -12.83 -23.70 1.37
CA ALA A 169 -12.74 -24.67 2.46
C ALA A 169 -12.89 -24.01 3.84
N ILE A 170 -12.28 -22.84 4.05
CA ILE A 170 -12.43 -22.04 5.27
C ILE A 170 -13.90 -21.63 5.45
N ALA A 171 -14.56 -21.17 4.39
CA ALA A 171 -15.97 -20.78 4.45
C ALA A 171 -16.91 -21.95 4.78
N ALA A 172 -16.65 -23.13 4.22
CA ALA A 172 -17.41 -24.32 4.51
C ALA A 172 -17.31 -24.75 5.99
N ARG A 173 -16.16 -24.52 6.64
CA ARG A 173 -15.95 -24.80 8.07
C ARG A 173 -16.61 -23.77 9.00
N HIS A 174 -16.88 -22.55 8.52
CA HIS A 174 -17.41 -21.45 9.31
C HIS A 174 -18.66 -20.80 8.67
N PRO A 175 -19.77 -21.54 8.50
CA PRO A 175 -20.94 -21.04 7.76
C PRO A 175 -21.62 -19.83 8.41
N TYR A 176 -21.32 -19.52 9.68
CA TYR A 176 -21.82 -18.37 10.41
C TYR A 176 -21.03 -17.07 10.14
N MET A 177 -19.81 -17.16 9.62
CA MET A 177 -18.93 -16.02 9.39
C MET A 177 -19.09 -15.52 7.95
N PRO A 178 -19.48 -14.26 7.72
CA PRO A 178 -19.37 -13.62 6.42
C PRO A 178 -17.90 -13.55 5.98
N ILE A 179 -17.61 -14.17 4.84
CA ILE A 179 -16.28 -14.19 4.25
C ILE A 179 -16.28 -13.41 2.93
N ILE A 180 -15.44 -12.40 2.84
CA ILE A 180 -15.30 -11.59 1.63
C ILE A 180 -14.11 -12.14 0.84
N LEU A 181 -14.38 -12.72 -0.32
CA LEU A 181 -13.35 -13.18 -1.25
C LEU A 181 -13.03 -12.04 -2.21
N GLN A 182 -11.92 -11.36 -1.95
CA GLN A 182 -11.43 -10.25 -2.77
C GLN A 182 -10.52 -10.78 -3.87
N TRP A 183 -11.10 -11.07 -5.03
CA TRP A 183 -10.34 -11.60 -6.16
C TRP A 183 -9.65 -10.48 -6.94
N THR A 184 -8.33 -10.60 -7.10
CA THR A 184 -7.52 -9.70 -7.91
C THR A 184 -6.56 -10.51 -8.78
N GLY A 185 -6.67 -10.37 -10.09
CA GLY A 185 -5.71 -10.96 -11.03
C GLY A 185 -4.37 -10.21 -11.05
N GLY A 186 -3.44 -10.69 -11.87
CA GLY A 186 -2.10 -10.17 -12.03
C GLY A 186 -2.04 -8.76 -12.58
N ARG A 187 -3.09 -8.29 -13.27
CA ARG A 187 -3.23 -6.91 -13.76
C ARG A 187 -3.44 -5.84 -12.68
N ALA A 188 -3.43 -6.21 -11.40
CA ALA A 188 -3.61 -5.31 -10.26
C ALA A 188 -2.41 -4.36 -10.06
N GLY A 189 -2.63 -3.20 -9.42
CA GLY A 189 -1.54 -2.33 -8.99
C GLY A 189 -0.89 -2.79 -7.69
N GLY A 190 0.37 -2.44 -7.48
CA GLY A 190 1.10 -2.89 -6.30
C GLY A 190 1.54 -4.33 -6.41
N HIS A 191 1.63 -5.05 -5.29
CA HIS A 191 1.94 -6.48 -5.32
C HIS A 191 0.81 -7.23 -6.05
N HIS A 192 1.16 -8.10 -6.98
CA HIS A 192 0.19 -8.82 -7.81
C HIS A 192 0.57 -10.29 -7.99
N SER A 193 -0.38 -11.10 -8.45
CA SER A 193 -0.13 -12.49 -8.84
C SER A 193 0.35 -12.57 -10.30
N PHE A 194 0.62 -13.80 -10.76
CA PHE A 194 0.87 -14.10 -12.17
C PHE A 194 -0.40 -14.54 -12.91
N GLU A 195 -1.55 -14.53 -12.25
CA GLU A 195 -2.78 -15.15 -12.74
C GLU A 195 -3.58 -14.20 -13.63
N ASP A 196 -4.25 -14.74 -14.64
CA ASP A 196 -5.29 -14.03 -15.37
C ASP A 196 -6.45 -13.62 -14.43
N MET A 197 -7.17 -12.54 -14.76
CA MET A 197 -8.32 -12.07 -13.97
C MET A 197 -9.55 -12.97 -14.11
N HIS A 198 -9.72 -13.67 -15.23
CA HIS A 198 -10.98 -14.36 -15.56
C HIS A 198 -10.89 -15.87 -15.30
N GLN A 199 -9.85 -16.52 -15.80
CA GLN A 199 -9.70 -17.97 -15.83
C GLN A 199 -9.83 -18.64 -14.45
N PRO A 200 -9.18 -18.14 -13.37
CA PRO A 200 -9.30 -18.76 -12.05
C PRO A 200 -10.72 -18.74 -11.50
N ILE A 201 -11.51 -17.72 -11.84
CA ILE A 201 -12.90 -17.61 -11.41
C ILE A 201 -13.79 -18.49 -12.26
N LEU A 202 -13.60 -18.58 -13.59
CA LEU A 202 -14.34 -19.52 -14.43
C LEU A 202 -14.23 -20.96 -13.88
N GLU A 203 -13.05 -21.36 -13.39
CA GLU A 203 -12.82 -22.69 -12.80
C GLU A 203 -13.47 -22.89 -11.42
N THR A 204 -13.64 -21.82 -10.64
CA THR A 204 -13.97 -21.91 -9.21
C THR A 204 -15.31 -21.28 -8.83
N TYR A 205 -15.97 -20.54 -9.72
CA TYR A 205 -17.19 -19.79 -9.43
C TYR A 205 -18.29 -20.67 -8.83
N GLY A 206 -18.50 -21.87 -9.36
CA GLY A 206 -19.48 -22.82 -8.81
C GLY A 206 -19.16 -23.28 -7.39
N GLN A 207 -17.87 -23.45 -7.06
CA GLN A 207 -17.42 -23.84 -5.70
C GLN A 207 -17.60 -22.67 -4.73
N ILE A 208 -17.31 -21.44 -5.18
CA ILE A 208 -17.55 -20.22 -4.43
C ILE A 208 -19.05 -20.09 -4.12
N ARG A 209 -19.91 -20.17 -5.14
CA ARG A 209 -21.37 -20.00 -5.00
C ARG A 209 -22.06 -21.14 -4.25
N ALA A 210 -21.38 -22.25 -4.00
CA ALA A 210 -21.85 -23.31 -3.11
C ALA A 210 -21.77 -22.91 -1.63
N GLN A 211 -20.92 -21.94 -1.27
CA GLN A 211 -20.78 -21.40 0.09
C GLN A 211 -21.53 -20.06 0.20
N LYS A 212 -22.71 -20.08 0.82
CA LYS A 212 -23.62 -18.91 0.89
C LYS A 212 -23.09 -17.76 1.75
N ASN A 213 -22.11 -18.02 2.60
CA ASN A 213 -21.43 -17.02 3.42
C ASN A 213 -20.25 -16.35 2.70
N ILE A 214 -19.95 -16.72 1.45
CA ILE A 214 -18.95 -16.01 0.65
C ILE A 214 -19.60 -14.85 -0.11
N ILE A 215 -19.04 -13.66 0.09
CA ILE A 215 -19.28 -12.45 -0.71
C ILE A 215 -18.10 -12.31 -1.67
N LEU A 216 -18.36 -12.48 -2.97
CA LEU A 216 -17.34 -12.48 -4.02
C LEU A 216 -17.18 -11.08 -4.64
N LEU A 217 -15.98 -10.49 -4.53
CA LEU A 217 -15.67 -9.17 -5.08
C LEU A 217 -14.67 -9.26 -6.23
N ALA A 218 -14.93 -8.50 -7.30
CA ALA A 218 -14.00 -8.32 -8.41
C ALA A 218 -13.09 -7.12 -8.14
N GLY A 219 -11.80 -7.28 -8.38
CA GLY A 219 -10.82 -6.20 -8.35
C GLY A 219 -9.91 -6.22 -9.57
N SER A 220 -8.82 -5.44 -9.50
CA SER A 220 -7.75 -5.35 -10.51
C SER A 220 -8.20 -4.78 -11.87
N GLY A 221 -7.73 -3.58 -12.20
CA GLY A 221 -7.95 -2.97 -13.52
C GLY A 221 -9.26 -2.21 -13.71
N LEU A 222 -10.11 -2.12 -12.69
CA LEU A 222 -11.44 -1.51 -12.76
C LEU A 222 -11.43 -0.02 -12.36
N GLY A 223 -12.26 0.81 -13.01
CA GLY A 223 -12.29 2.24 -12.70
C GLY A 223 -13.45 3.09 -13.24
N SER A 224 -14.44 2.52 -13.92
CA SER A 224 -15.65 3.24 -14.36
C SER A 224 -16.94 2.41 -14.15
N ALA A 225 -18.09 2.94 -14.56
CA ALA A 225 -19.33 2.16 -14.54
C ALA A 225 -19.35 1.13 -15.66
N GLU A 226 -18.82 1.50 -16.84
CA GLU A 226 -18.85 0.68 -18.06
C GLU A 226 -18.04 -0.61 -17.93
N ASP A 227 -16.89 -0.57 -17.26
CA ASP A 227 -16.03 -1.74 -17.08
C ASP A 227 -16.45 -2.58 -15.86
N THR A 228 -17.11 -1.99 -14.87
CA THR A 228 -17.56 -2.71 -13.66
C THR A 228 -18.94 -3.35 -13.80
N LEU A 229 -19.85 -2.73 -14.56
CA LEU A 229 -21.22 -3.23 -14.72
C LEU A 229 -21.29 -4.67 -15.24
N PRO A 230 -20.49 -5.10 -16.25
CA PRO A 230 -20.47 -6.49 -16.70
C PRO A 230 -20.09 -7.51 -15.62
N TYR A 231 -19.26 -7.13 -14.64
CA TYR A 231 -18.94 -8.00 -13.51
C TYR A 231 -20.13 -8.12 -12.55
N VAL A 232 -20.82 -7.01 -12.27
CA VAL A 232 -21.99 -6.98 -11.39
C VAL A 232 -23.20 -7.70 -12.02
N THR A 233 -23.41 -7.58 -13.33
CA THR A 233 -24.49 -8.29 -14.05
C THR A 233 -24.14 -9.74 -14.37
N GLY A 234 -22.85 -10.07 -14.39
CA GLY A 234 -22.32 -11.37 -14.74
C GLY A 234 -22.07 -11.59 -16.24
N ASP A 235 -22.31 -10.58 -17.08
CA ASP A 235 -22.15 -10.71 -18.53
C ASP A 235 -20.70 -10.90 -18.97
N TRP A 236 -19.73 -10.53 -18.13
CA TRP A 236 -18.30 -10.73 -18.42
C TRP A 236 -17.98 -12.19 -18.79
N ALA A 237 -18.73 -13.16 -18.29
CA ALA A 237 -18.52 -14.59 -18.54
C ALA A 237 -19.01 -15.04 -19.93
N LEU A 238 -19.93 -14.28 -20.56
CA LEU A 238 -20.54 -14.64 -21.84
C LEU A 238 -19.52 -14.69 -22.97
N GLN A 239 -18.49 -13.85 -22.93
CA GLN A 239 -17.41 -13.84 -23.93
C GLN A 239 -16.56 -15.12 -23.91
N PHE A 240 -16.69 -15.93 -22.86
CA PHE A 240 -15.99 -17.21 -22.69
C PHE A 240 -16.94 -18.41 -22.87
N ASP A 241 -18.14 -18.19 -23.42
CA ASP A 241 -19.19 -19.22 -23.58
C ASP A 241 -19.69 -19.83 -22.25
N TYR A 242 -19.59 -19.09 -21.15
CA TYR A 242 -20.15 -19.45 -19.84
C TYR A 242 -21.49 -18.74 -19.58
N PRO A 243 -22.37 -19.29 -18.72
CA PRO A 243 -23.55 -18.57 -18.26
C PRO A 243 -23.15 -17.31 -17.46
N PRO A 244 -24.06 -16.33 -17.27
CA PRO A 244 -23.75 -15.16 -16.47
C PRO A 244 -23.26 -15.51 -15.05
N MET A 245 -22.17 -14.87 -14.63
CA MET A 245 -21.53 -15.06 -13.33
C MET A 245 -21.44 -13.73 -12.55
N PRO A 246 -22.55 -13.23 -11.97
CA PRO A 246 -22.56 -11.96 -11.25
C PRO A 246 -21.57 -11.93 -10.08
N TYR A 247 -20.85 -10.83 -9.88
CA TYR A 247 -20.12 -10.55 -8.66
C TYR A 247 -21.00 -9.81 -7.65
N ASP A 248 -20.68 -9.93 -6.37
CA ASP A 248 -21.43 -9.27 -5.30
C ASP A 248 -20.99 -7.81 -5.10
N GLY A 249 -19.84 -7.43 -5.65
CA GLY A 249 -19.37 -6.05 -5.65
C GLY A 249 -17.98 -5.92 -6.25
N VAL A 250 -17.45 -4.70 -6.19
CA VAL A 250 -16.18 -4.33 -6.82
C VAL A 250 -15.29 -3.60 -5.83
N LEU A 251 -13.99 -3.87 -5.90
CA LEU A 251 -12.96 -3.15 -5.13
C LEU A 251 -12.06 -2.30 -6.03
N PHE A 252 -11.71 -1.11 -5.55
CA PHE A 252 -10.84 -0.16 -6.22
C PHE A 252 -9.54 0.01 -5.44
N GLY A 253 -8.43 -0.07 -6.16
CA GLY A 253 -7.11 0.30 -5.66
C GLY A 253 -6.61 1.53 -6.40
N SER A 254 -5.91 1.29 -7.50
CA SER A 254 -5.30 2.31 -8.36
C SER A 254 -6.22 3.48 -8.72
N ARG A 255 -7.49 3.23 -9.08
CA ARG A 255 -8.44 4.27 -9.50
C ARG A 255 -8.58 5.44 -8.53
N VAL A 256 -8.46 5.19 -7.22
CA VAL A 256 -8.68 6.21 -6.18
C VAL A 256 -7.39 6.86 -5.69
N MET A 257 -6.22 6.50 -6.22
CA MET A 257 -4.94 7.09 -5.82
C MET A 257 -4.77 8.56 -6.22
N ILE A 258 -5.56 9.01 -7.20
CA ILE A 258 -5.61 10.41 -7.65
C ILE A 258 -6.66 11.25 -6.92
N ALA A 259 -7.32 10.68 -5.91
CA ALA A 259 -8.37 11.36 -5.17
C ALA A 259 -7.86 12.60 -4.42
N LYS A 260 -8.71 13.60 -4.24
CA LYS A 260 -8.38 14.85 -3.55
C LYS A 260 -7.89 14.60 -2.12
N GLU A 261 -8.58 13.73 -1.41
CA GLU A 261 -8.34 13.44 0.01
C GLU A 261 -7.20 12.43 0.21
N GLY A 262 -6.66 11.85 -0.87
CA GLY A 262 -5.49 10.98 -0.83
C GLY A 262 -4.19 11.78 -0.64
N GLN A 263 -3.25 11.22 0.12
CA GLN A 263 -1.99 11.88 0.52
C GLN A 263 -0.91 11.87 -0.57
N ALA A 264 -1.14 11.22 -1.70
CA ALA A 264 -0.20 11.27 -2.82
C ALA A 264 0.07 12.72 -3.22
N HIS A 265 1.34 13.08 -3.41
CA HIS A 265 1.70 14.43 -3.85
C HIS A 265 1.09 14.75 -5.22
N ASP A 266 0.75 16.02 -5.50
CA ASP A 266 0.08 16.39 -6.77
C ASP A 266 0.90 16.00 -8.02
N ALA A 267 2.23 16.11 -7.96
CA ALA A 267 3.12 15.63 -9.03
C ALA A 267 3.04 14.09 -9.22
N VAL A 268 2.81 13.32 -8.15
CA VAL A 268 2.58 11.87 -8.22
C VAL A 268 1.22 11.58 -8.85
N LYS A 269 0.18 12.33 -8.47
CA LYS A 269 -1.14 12.22 -9.11
C LYS A 269 -1.07 12.55 -10.60
N GLN A 270 -0.28 13.56 -10.99
CA GLN A 270 -0.04 13.88 -12.39
C GLN A 270 0.69 12.75 -13.12
N ALA A 271 1.76 12.20 -12.54
CA ALA A 271 2.48 11.07 -13.14
C ALA A 271 1.61 9.81 -13.33
N ILE A 272 0.59 9.61 -12.49
CA ILE A 272 -0.41 8.56 -12.67
C ILE A 272 -1.30 8.84 -13.88
N ILE A 273 -1.77 10.09 -14.06
CA ILE A 273 -2.61 10.47 -15.20
C ILE A 273 -1.83 10.42 -16.52
N ASP A 274 -0.54 10.77 -16.48
CA ASP A 274 0.33 10.73 -17.65
C ASP A 274 0.58 9.30 -18.15
N ALA A 275 0.31 8.29 -17.32
CA ALA A 275 0.39 6.88 -17.70
C ALA A 275 -0.85 6.49 -18.53
N PRO A 276 -0.71 6.17 -19.83
CA PRO A 276 -1.87 5.94 -20.70
C PRO A 276 -2.72 4.72 -20.31
N GLY A 277 -2.12 3.77 -19.58
CA GLY A 277 -2.68 2.46 -19.34
C GLY A 277 -2.68 1.56 -20.57
N ILE A 278 -3.19 0.35 -20.39
CA ILE A 278 -3.32 -0.67 -21.44
C ILE A 278 -4.60 -1.48 -21.27
N GLU A 279 -4.95 -2.23 -22.31
CA GLU A 279 -6.03 -3.20 -22.26
C GLU A 279 -5.59 -4.48 -21.55
N ASP A 280 -6.58 -5.27 -21.13
CA ASP A 280 -6.37 -6.49 -20.35
C ASP A 280 -5.38 -7.45 -21.02
N GLN A 281 -5.60 -7.78 -22.29
CA GLN A 281 -4.74 -8.70 -23.05
C GLN A 281 -3.24 -8.33 -23.10
N ASP A 282 -2.88 -7.08 -22.80
CA ASP A 282 -1.52 -6.57 -22.91
C ASP A 282 -0.80 -6.46 -21.54
N TRP A 283 -1.48 -6.75 -20.42
CA TRP A 283 -0.95 -6.46 -19.08
C TRP A 283 0.36 -7.18 -18.75
N GLU A 284 0.57 -8.39 -19.26
CA GLU A 284 1.79 -9.19 -19.05
C GLU A 284 3.05 -8.57 -19.68
N GLN A 285 2.89 -7.61 -20.61
CA GLN A 285 4.04 -6.98 -21.25
C GLN A 285 4.89 -6.18 -20.25
N THR A 286 4.30 -5.76 -19.13
CA THR A 286 4.93 -5.06 -18.00
C THR A 286 6.14 -5.80 -17.38
N TYR A 287 6.19 -7.14 -17.48
CA TYR A 287 7.32 -7.94 -17.00
C TYR A 287 8.61 -7.70 -17.80
N THR A 288 8.46 -7.37 -19.08
CA THR A 288 9.59 -7.28 -20.03
C THR A 288 9.89 -5.85 -20.45
N ARG A 289 8.88 -5.00 -20.54
CA ARG A 289 9.00 -3.62 -21.02
C ARG A 289 7.99 -2.71 -20.35
N GLU A 290 8.21 -1.40 -20.49
CA GLU A 290 7.20 -0.41 -20.11
C GLU A 290 5.96 -0.58 -21.00
N ALA A 291 4.80 -0.75 -20.36
CA ALA A 291 3.51 -0.91 -21.01
C ALA A 291 2.49 -0.03 -20.30
N GLY A 292 1.87 0.91 -21.03
CA GLY A 292 0.92 1.87 -20.46
C GLY A 292 1.50 2.81 -19.41
N GLY A 293 2.82 3.05 -19.42
CA GLY A 293 3.52 3.82 -18.39
C GLY A 293 3.80 3.04 -17.10
N VAL A 294 3.63 1.71 -17.10
CA VAL A 294 3.84 0.83 -15.94
C VAL A 294 4.89 -0.24 -16.24
N LEU A 295 5.63 -0.65 -15.20
CA LEU A 295 6.62 -1.74 -15.20
C LEU A 295 6.40 -2.67 -14.01
N THR A 296 6.75 -3.94 -14.19
CA THR A 296 6.84 -4.92 -13.09
C THR A 296 8.27 -5.04 -12.59
N VAL A 297 8.46 -4.88 -11.28
CA VAL A 297 9.74 -5.07 -10.58
C VAL A 297 9.58 -6.07 -9.44
N LYS A 298 10.68 -6.63 -8.92
CA LYS A 298 10.64 -7.57 -7.80
C LYS A 298 10.82 -6.85 -6.46
N SER A 299 9.95 -7.13 -5.51
CA SER A 299 10.04 -6.70 -4.12
C SER A 299 11.29 -7.23 -3.42
N GLU A 300 11.53 -6.80 -2.18
CA GLU A 300 12.57 -7.39 -1.30
C GLU A 300 12.30 -8.88 -0.97
N LEU A 301 11.05 -9.33 -1.14
CA LEU A 301 10.62 -10.71 -0.91
C LEU A 301 10.59 -11.55 -2.19
N GLY A 302 10.95 -10.98 -3.34
CA GLY A 302 10.94 -11.64 -4.65
C GLY A 302 9.59 -11.58 -5.38
N GLU A 303 8.52 -11.15 -4.71
CA GLU A 303 7.18 -10.99 -5.28
C GLU A 303 7.12 -9.84 -6.30
N PRO A 304 6.35 -9.96 -7.40
CA PRO A 304 6.24 -8.92 -8.41
C PRO A 304 5.39 -7.73 -7.91
N ILE A 305 5.75 -6.52 -8.35
CA ILE A 305 5.07 -5.27 -8.04
C ILE A 305 4.92 -4.43 -9.31
N HIS A 306 3.70 -4.03 -9.64
CA HIS A 306 3.42 -3.02 -10.67
C HIS A 306 3.66 -1.61 -10.13
N LYS A 307 4.50 -0.85 -10.82
CA LYS A 307 4.83 0.55 -10.52
C LYS A 307 4.83 1.40 -11.78
N ILE A 308 4.46 2.69 -11.67
CA ILE A 308 4.67 3.67 -12.73
C ILE A 308 6.16 3.68 -13.13
N ALA A 309 6.45 3.71 -14.43
CA ALA A 309 7.77 3.56 -15.01
C ALA A 309 8.62 4.85 -14.94
N THR A 310 8.77 5.39 -13.73
CA THR A 310 9.66 6.53 -13.43
C THR A 310 11.14 6.17 -13.70
N ARG A 311 12.03 7.15 -13.78
CA ARG A 311 13.48 6.90 -13.90
C ARG A 311 14.01 6.01 -12.77
N GLY A 312 13.53 6.23 -11.54
CA GLY A 312 13.89 5.41 -10.39
C GLY A 312 13.42 3.96 -10.49
N VAL A 313 12.19 3.73 -10.97
CA VAL A 313 11.67 2.37 -11.21
C VAL A 313 12.37 1.70 -12.38
N LYS A 314 12.77 2.45 -13.42
CA LYS A 314 13.59 1.93 -14.52
C LYS A 314 14.98 1.48 -14.04
N LEU A 315 15.61 2.25 -13.15
CA LEU A 315 16.84 1.81 -12.49
C LEU A 315 16.63 0.56 -11.64
N TRP A 316 15.52 0.49 -10.89
CA TRP A 316 15.16 -0.72 -10.13
C TRP A 316 15.06 -1.93 -11.06
N LYS A 317 14.31 -1.83 -12.16
CA LYS A 317 14.16 -2.89 -13.16
C LYS A 317 15.52 -3.33 -13.72
N GLU A 318 16.38 -2.38 -14.06
CA GLU A 318 17.73 -2.67 -14.56
C GLU A 318 18.57 -3.46 -13.53
N LEU A 319 18.51 -3.08 -12.25
CA LEU A 319 19.24 -3.80 -11.20
C LEU A 319 18.64 -5.18 -10.91
N ASP A 320 17.32 -5.34 -10.97
CA ASP A 320 16.68 -6.66 -10.91
C ASP A 320 17.21 -7.56 -12.03
N ASP A 321 17.23 -7.07 -13.26
CA ASP A 321 17.60 -7.84 -14.45
C ASP A 321 19.10 -8.15 -14.52
N THR A 322 19.96 -7.24 -14.05
CA THR A 322 21.42 -7.35 -14.21
C THR A 322 22.17 -7.76 -12.94
N VAL A 323 21.57 -7.62 -11.76
CA VAL A 323 22.22 -7.90 -10.47
C VAL A 323 21.38 -8.83 -9.60
N PHE A 324 20.15 -8.45 -9.24
CA PHE A 324 19.39 -9.15 -8.20
C PHE A 324 18.82 -10.50 -8.68
N ASN A 325 18.68 -10.73 -9.98
CA ASN A 325 18.37 -12.06 -10.51
C ASN A 325 19.56 -13.04 -10.49
N LEU A 326 20.79 -12.56 -10.24
CA LEU A 326 21.95 -13.45 -10.12
C LEU A 326 21.93 -14.20 -8.78
N PRO A 327 22.49 -15.43 -8.74
CA PRO A 327 22.78 -16.12 -7.49
C PRO A 327 23.57 -15.23 -6.52
N ARG A 328 23.26 -15.30 -5.22
CA ARG A 328 23.78 -14.36 -4.20
C ARG A 328 25.31 -14.28 -4.22
N GLU A 329 25.98 -15.40 -4.43
CA GLU A 329 27.44 -15.52 -4.50
C GLU A 329 28.07 -14.81 -5.71
N LYS A 330 27.31 -14.53 -6.79
CA LYS A 330 27.80 -13.83 -7.98
C LYS A 330 27.57 -12.33 -7.94
N ARG A 331 26.63 -11.85 -7.10
CA ARG A 331 26.27 -10.43 -7.01
C ARG A 331 27.45 -9.53 -6.58
N PRO A 332 28.28 -9.89 -5.58
CA PRO A 332 29.42 -9.08 -5.15
C PRO A 332 30.35 -8.62 -6.29
N ALA A 333 30.71 -9.54 -7.18
CA ALA A 333 31.63 -9.25 -8.28
C ALA A 333 31.04 -8.29 -9.32
N VAL A 334 29.74 -8.44 -9.62
CA VAL A 334 29.03 -7.56 -10.56
C VAL A 334 28.79 -6.19 -9.96
N LEU A 335 28.39 -6.14 -8.69
CA LEU A 335 28.24 -4.90 -7.94
C LEU A 335 29.57 -4.12 -7.90
N ALA A 336 30.67 -4.76 -7.52
CA ALA A 336 31.99 -4.13 -7.46
C ALA A 336 32.43 -3.58 -8.83
N SER A 337 32.23 -4.32 -9.92
CA SER A 337 32.64 -3.87 -11.27
C SER A 337 31.78 -2.72 -11.83
N LYS A 338 30.60 -2.47 -11.25
CA LYS A 338 29.67 -1.40 -11.65
C LYS A 338 29.48 -0.31 -10.59
N LYS A 339 30.30 -0.28 -9.54
CA LYS A 339 30.10 0.60 -8.38
C LYS A 339 29.90 2.08 -8.78
N ASP A 340 30.82 2.65 -9.55
CA ASP A 340 30.74 4.06 -9.96
C ASP A 340 29.50 4.35 -10.81
N TYR A 341 29.15 3.43 -11.71
CA TYR A 341 27.95 3.53 -12.53
C TYR A 341 26.69 3.52 -11.66
N ILE A 342 26.60 2.59 -10.70
CA ILE A 342 25.45 2.48 -9.80
C ILE A 342 25.33 3.73 -8.93
N ILE A 343 26.43 4.21 -8.34
CA ILE A 343 26.44 5.46 -7.54
C ILE A 343 25.95 6.65 -8.37
N LYS A 344 26.43 6.78 -9.61
CA LYS A 344 25.97 7.83 -10.53
C LYS A 344 24.46 7.72 -10.80
N ARG A 345 23.95 6.52 -11.09
CA ARG A 345 22.52 6.30 -11.35
C ARG A 345 21.65 6.53 -10.11
N LEU A 346 22.10 6.13 -8.92
CA LEU A 346 21.40 6.41 -7.66
C LEU A 346 21.23 7.92 -7.45
N ASN A 347 22.33 8.67 -7.60
CA ASN A 347 22.32 10.12 -7.42
C ASN A 347 21.46 10.84 -8.47
N ALA A 348 21.42 10.35 -9.71
CA ALA A 348 20.66 10.96 -10.79
C ALA A 348 19.16 10.61 -10.79
N ASP A 349 18.83 9.35 -10.48
CA ASP A 349 17.53 8.78 -10.84
C ASP A 349 16.74 8.19 -9.67
N PHE A 350 17.35 7.92 -8.51
CA PHE A 350 16.68 7.15 -7.47
C PHE A 350 16.30 8.01 -6.27
N GLN A 351 15.24 7.58 -5.57
CA GLN A 351 14.78 8.23 -4.33
C GLN A 351 15.76 8.05 -3.16
N LYS A 352 16.59 7.00 -3.20
CA LYS A 352 17.68 6.78 -2.25
C LYS A 352 19.01 7.04 -2.92
N VAL A 353 19.56 8.22 -2.65
CA VAL A 353 20.87 8.63 -3.18
C VAL A 353 22.00 7.90 -2.48
N TRP A 354 23.18 7.94 -3.07
CA TRP A 354 24.39 7.53 -2.39
C TRP A 354 24.68 8.52 -1.25
N PHE A 355 24.93 7.99 -0.05
CA PHE A 355 25.18 8.84 1.12
C PHE A 355 26.49 9.61 0.93
N GLY A 356 27.55 8.88 0.58
CA GLY A 356 28.92 9.39 0.62
C GLY A 356 29.17 10.54 -0.37
N LYS A 357 29.41 11.74 0.17
CA LYS A 357 29.56 12.96 -0.63
C LYS A 357 30.48 13.97 0.06
N LYS A 358 31.54 14.39 -0.62
CA LYS A 358 32.44 15.45 -0.17
C LYS A 358 31.80 16.82 -0.22
N THR A 359 32.41 17.79 0.46
CA THR A 359 31.99 19.21 0.40
C THR A 359 31.99 19.79 -1.01
N ASP A 360 32.87 19.31 -1.90
CA ASP A 360 32.93 19.71 -3.32
C ASP A 360 31.86 19.02 -4.20
N GLY A 361 31.06 18.11 -3.63
CA GLY A 361 30.02 17.36 -4.31
C GLY A 361 30.47 16.03 -4.93
N SER A 362 31.76 15.68 -4.86
CA SER A 362 32.25 14.39 -5.36
C SER A 362 31.71 13.22 -4.51
N ALA A 363 31.34 12.13 -5.18
CA ALA A 363 30.88 10.92 -4.51
C ALA A 363 32.09 10.09 -4.03
N VAL A 364 32.07 9.70 -2.76
CA VAL A 364 33.13 8.93 -2.10
C VAL A 364 32.53 7.87 -1.20
N ASP A 365 33.32 6.92 -0.70
CA ASP A 365 32.84 6.00 0.33
C ASP A 365 32.72 6.68 1.71
N LEU A 366 32.01 6.04 2.64
CA LEU A 366 31.75 6.61 3.96
C LEU A 366 33.07 6.78 4.76
N GLU A 367 33.98 5.82 4.65
CA GLU A 367 35.33 5.87 5.23
C GLU A 367 36.18 7.03 4.70
N ASP A 368 35.87 7.52 3.50
CA ASP A 368 36.57 8.63 2.87
C ASP A 368 35.95 9.98 3.23
N MET A 369 34.91 10.04 4.06
CA MET A 369 34.31 11.28 4.54
C MET A 369 34.88 11.72 5.88
N THR A 370 34.96 13.04 6.09
CA THR A 370 35.22 13.61 7.42
C THR A 370 33.98 13.56 8.30
N TYR A 371 34.15 13.65 9.63
CA TYR A 371 33.01 13.70 10.56
C TYR A 371 32.07 14.88 10.27
N ALA A 372 32.63 16.04 9.94
CA ALA A 372 31.85 17.21 9.55
C ALA A 372 31.06 16.97 8.26
N GLU A 373 31.65 16.32 7.26
CA GLU A 373 30.96 15.94 6.02
C GLU A 373 29.78 15.00 6.30
N VAL A 374 29.98 13.98 7.14
CA VAL A 374 28.91 13.03 7.50
C VAL A 374 27.78 13.72 8.27
N ALA A 375 28.08 14.57 9.25
CA ALA A 375 27.08 15.29 10.02
C ALA A 375 26.23 16.21 9.13
N ASN A 376 26.87 17.00 8.25
CA ASN A 376 26.17 17.89 7.34
C ASN A 376 25.35 17.13 6.29
N ARG A 377 25.89 16.03 5.74
CA ARG A 377 25.18 15.18 4.78
C ARG A 377 23.98 14.48 5.40
N ALA A 378 24.07 14.06 6.66
CA ALA A 378 22.93 13.50 7.38
C ALA A 378 21.83 14.55 7.56
N VAL A 379 22.16 15.79 7.94
CA VAL A 379 21.15 16.87 8.01
C VAL A 379 20.55 17.15 6.63
N GLU A 380 21.37 17.24 5.58
CA GLU A 380 20.91 17.49 4.21
C GLU A 380 19.85 16.48 3.74
N LEU A 381 20.01 15.20 4.07
CA LEU A 381 19.14 14.13 3.60
C LEU A 381 17.99 13.78 4.56
N LEU A 382 18.04 14.23 5.82
CA LEU A 382 17.08 13.86 6.86
C LEU A 382 16.21 15.03 7.34
N TYR A 383 16.59 16.26 7.02
CA TYR A 383 15.88 17.48 7.39
C TYR A 383 15.38 18.25 6.17
N ILE A 384 14.10 18.60 6.17
CA ILE A 384 13.42 19.28 5.09
C ILE A 384 13.47 20.78 5.35
N LYS A 385 14.47 21.43 4.74
CA LYS A 385 14.82 22.82 5.00
C LYS A 385 13.66 23.80 4.82
N HIS A 386 12.90 23.69 3.74
CA HIS A 386 11.83 24.66 3.43
C HIS A 386 10.60 24.52 4.33
N GLN A 387 10.44 23.39 5.02
CA GLN A 387 9.35 23.13 5.95
C GLN A 387 9.76 23.18 7.42
N ASN A 388 11.06 23.36 7.69
CA ASN A 388 11.64 23.34 9.02
C ASN A 388 11.24 22.11 9.85
N ARG A 389 11.31 20.92 9.25
CA ARG A 389 10.97 19.66 9.92
C ARG A 389 11.94 18.54 9.57
N TRP A 390 12.05 17.57 10.47
CA TRP A 390 12.64 16.27 10.17
C TRP A 390 11.67 15.41 9.37
N ILE A 391 12.20 14.52 8.52
CA ILE A 391 11.39 13.49 7.86
C ILE A 391 10.67 12.63 8.91
N ASP A 392 11.39 12.27 9.98
CA ASP A 392 10.86 11.53 11.12
C ASP A 392 11.69 11.85 12.38
N ILE A 393 11.05 11.85 13.55
CA ILE A 393 11.70 12.19 14.83
C ILE A 393 12.83 11.19 15.16
N SER A 394 12.69 9.93 14.77
CA SER A 394 13.74 8.92 14.94
C SER A 394 15.00 9.24 14.13
N LEU A 395 14.88 10.00 13.03
CA LEU A 395 16.00 10.47 12.21
C LEU A 395 16.68 11.72 12.80
N ARG A 396 15.95 12.55 13.58
CA ARG A 396 16.58 13.58 14.44
C ARG A 396 17.49 12.92 15.48
N ARG A 397 17.01 11.85 16.12
CA ARG A 397 17.78 11.05 17.08
C ARG A 397 19.01 10.41 16.42
N PHE A 398 18.88 9.91 15.19
CA PHE A 398 20.02 9.38 14.41
C PHE A 398 21.15 10.42 14.29
N VAL A 399 20.82 11.65 13.88
CA VAL A 399 21.82 12.73 13.79
C VAL A 399 22.38 13.10 15.16
N GLY A 400 21.54 13.22 16.18
CA GLY A 400 21.98 13.56 17.54
C GLY A 400 22.94 12.55 18.14
N ASP A 401 22.67 11.26 17.96
CA ASP A 401 23.57 10.20 18.40
C ASP A 401 24.93 10.26 17.65
N PHE A 402 24.92 10.55 16.35
CA PHE A 402 26.16 10.71 15.59
C PHE A 402 26.96 11.94 16.04
N LEU A 403 26.29 13.07 16.35
CA LEU A 403 26.97 14.23 16.91
C LEU A 403 27.58 13.91 18.27
N ARG A 404 26.88 13.20 19.16
CA ARG A 404 27.48 12.73 20.43
C ARG A 404 28.69 11.83 20.19
N ARG A 405 28.68 11.00 19.14
CA ARG A 405 29.82 10.19 18.76
C ARG A 405 31.03 11.05 18.34
N ILE A 406 30.81 12.18 17.68
CA ILE A 406 31.85 13.17 17.39
C ILE A 406 32.45 13.69 18.71
N GLU A 407 31.62 14.08 19.68
CA GLU A 407 32.14 14.54 21.00
C GLU A 407 33.00 13.46 21.65
N GLU A 408 32.49 12.24 21.78
CA GLU A 408 33.21 11.11 22.36
C GLU A 408 34.56 10.85 21.68
N ARG A 409 34.65 11.09 20.38
CA ARG A 409 35.87 10.88 19.59
C ARG A 409 36.92 11.96 19.80
N PHE A 410 36.51 13.23 19.92
CA PHE A 410 37.41 14.39 19.89
C PHE A 410 37.64 15.03 21.26
N ILE A 411 36.94 14.62 22.32
CA ILE A 411 37.27 15.06 23.68
C ILE A 411 38.51 14.32 24.21
N SER A 412 39.39 15.06 24.88
CA SER A 412 40.57 14.51 25.56
C SER A 412 40.32 14.22 27.04
N THR A 413 39.29 14.82 27.62
CA THR A 413 38.86 14.64 29.02
C THR A 413 37.34 14.66 29.10
N PRO A 414 36.71 14.01 30.09
CA PRO A 414 35.26 14.05 30.27
C PRO A 414 34.76 15.50 30.45
N THR A 415 33.86 15.93 29.58
CA THR A 415 33.21 17.25 29.63
C THR A 415 31.70 17.12 29.50
N GLU A 416 30.96 18.17 29.86
CA GLU A 416 29.54 18.25 29.53
C GLU A 416 29.34 18.26 28.01
N SER A 417 28.37 17.46 27.54
CA SER A 417 28.00 17.41 26.12
C SER A 417 27.46 18.76 25.66
N LYS A 418 27.91 19.21 24.49
CA LYS A 418 27.36 20.36 23.77
C LYS A 418 25.98 20.06 23.16
N LEU A 419 25.57 18.79 23.16
CA LEU A 419 24.22 18.32 22.82
C LEU A 419 23.54 17.63 24.03
N PRO A 420 23.17 18.40 25.07
CA PRO A 420 22.52 17.83 26.26
C PRO A 420 21.15 17.22 25.96
N HIS A 421 20.41 17.77 24.97
CA HIS A 421 19.11 17.29 24.55
C HIS A 421 18.89 17.48 23.04
N TYR A 422 18.18 16.55 22.40
CA TYR A 422 18.00 16.53 20.94
C TYR A 422 17.03 17.57 20.38
N THR A 423 16.32 18.34 21.21
CA THR A 423 15.50 19.47 20.75
C THR A 423 16.33 20.63 20.21
N LEU A 424 17.64 20.71 20.52
CA LEU A 424 18.55 21.66 19.84
C LEU A 424 18.64 21.38 18.33
N LEU A 425 18.39 20.14 17.92
CA LEU A 425 18.31 19.75 16.52
C LEU A 425 16.97 20.09 15.86
N ASP A 426 16.07 20.83 16.52
CA ASP A 426 14.91 21.43 15.83
C ASP A 426 15.34 22.58 14.90
N LYS A 427 16.56 23.09 15.07
CA LYS A 427 17.23 24.03 14.15
C LYS A 427 18.62 23.52 13.75
N PRO A 428 18.71 22.39 13.03
CA PRO A 428 20.00 21.72 12.80
C PRO A 428 20.92 22.55 11.91
N LEU A 429 20.37 23.39 11.03
CA LEU A 429 21.15 24.26 10.15
C LEU A 429 21.90 25.38 10.88
N GLU A 430 21.43 25.78 12.07
CA GLU A 430 22.10 26.74 12.94
C GLU A 430 23.02 26.00 13.93
N PHE A 431 22.49 24.95 14.56
CA PHE A 431 23.16 24.25 15.66
C PHE A 431 24.36 23.41 15.21
N VAL A 432 24.27 22.66 14.09
CA VAL A 432 25.35 21.75 13.68
C VAL A 432 26.66 22.49 13.36
N PRO A 433 26.65 23.63 12.62
CA PRO A 433 27.85 24.44 12.46
C PRO A 433 28.45 24.95 13.77
N GLU A 434 27.63 25.45 14.70
CA GLU A 434 28.08 25.91 16.02
C GLU A 434 28.70 24.76 16.83
N PHE A 435 28.05 23.60 16.82
CA PHE A 435 28.53 22.40 17.45
C PHE A 435 29.90 21.99 16.90
N LEU A 436 30.04 21.89 15.57
CA LEU A 436 31.29 21.48 14.91
C LEU A 436 32.44 22.47 15.15
N ALA A 437 32.15 23.76 15.39
CA ALA A 437 33.18 24.74 15.74
C ALA A 437 33.89 24.45 17.08
N ASN A 438 33.28 23.64 17.96
CA ASN A 438 33.93 23.18 19.19
C ASN A 438 34.91 22.01 18.94
N TYR A 439 34.84 21.37 17.77
CA TYR A 439 35.60 20.17 17.42
C TYR A 439 36.26 20.33 16.02
N PRO A 440 37.19 21.29 15.83
CA PRO A 440 37.71 21.64 14.51
C PRO A 440 38.40 20.48 13.77
N GLU A 441 38.98 19.52 14.49
CA GLU A 441 39.60 18.31 13.92
C GLU A 441 38.60 17.43 13.15
N ALA A 442 37.30 17.51 13.49
CA ALA A 442 36.22 16.80 12.81
C ALA A 442 36.06 17.22 11.34
N SER A 443 36.58 18.39 10.95
CA SER A 443 36.55 18.87 9.56
C SER A 443 37.69 18.34 8.69
N THR A 444 38.72 17.74 9.29
CA THR A 444 39.89 17.23 8.56
C THR A 444 40.10 15.74 8.73
N GLN A 445 39.69 15.19 9.87
CA GLN A 445 39.83 13.77 10.16
C GLN A 445 38.71 12.96 9.49
N LEU A 446 39.10 11.94 8.74
CA LEU A 446 38.19 10.93 8.19
C LEU A 446 37.58 10.06 9.30
N LEU A 447 36.42 9.47 9.05
CA LEU A 447 35.81 8.52 9.98
C LEU A 447 36.79 7.38 10.29
N THR A 448 36.89 6.99 11.57
CA THR A 448 37.63 5.77 11.91
C THR A 448 36.81 4.55 11.51
N SER A 449 37.47 3.41 11.33
CA SER A 449 36.77 2.16 10.99
C SER A 449 35.70 1.78 12.02
N GLU A 450 35.91 2.08 13.32
CA GLU A 450 34.88 1.83 14.34
C GLU A 450 33.65 2.72 14.15
N ASP A 451 33.85 3.97 13.74
CA ASP A 451 32.77 4.95 13.62
C ASP A 451 32.00 4.81 12.30
N VAL A 452 32.65 4.27 11.24
CA VAL A 452 31.96 3.74 10.05
C VAL A 452 31.01 2.60 10.44
N GLN A 453 31.50 1.62 11.20
CA GLN A 453 30.67 0.49 11.66
C GLN A 453 29.53 0.95 12.57
N TYR A 454 29.82 1.89 13.48
CA TYR A 454 28.81 2.53 14.33
C TYR A 454 27.71 3.17 13.48
N PHE A 455 28.06 4.02 12.52
CA PHE A 455 27.10 4.69 11.64
C PHE A 455 26.22 3.69 10.86
N ILE A 456 26.83 2.65 10.26
CA ILE A 456 26.09 1.60 9.56
C ILE A 456 25.15 0.84 10.51
N SER A 457 25.58 0.57 11.74
CA SER A 457 24.73 -0.08 12.75
C SER A 457 23.52 0.78 13.14
N GLN A 458 23.67 2.12 13.17
CA GLN A 458 22.55 3.03 13.41
C GLN A 458 21.54 3.00 12.26
N CYS A 459 22.00 2.88 11.01
CA CYS A 459 21.13 2.75 9.84
C CYS A 459 20.26 1.48 9.85
N LEU A 460 20.61 0.47 10.67
CA LEU A 460 19.91 -0.82 10.80
C LEU A 460 18.99 -0.93 12.03
N ARG A 461 18.84 0.13 12.83
CA ARG A 461 18.00 0.09 14.04
C ARG A 461 16.53 -0.17 13.70
N ARG A 462 15.91 -1.10 14.43
CA ARG A 462 14.53 -1.55 14.18
C ARG A 462 13.46 -0.57 14.64
N ASP A 463 13.76 0.26 15.64
CA ASP A 463 12.87 1.28 16.21
C ASP A 463 13.06 2.65 15.52
N GLN A 464 13.62 2.65 14.31
CA GLN A 464 13.92 3.84 13.55
C GLN A 464 13.31 3.71 12.16
N LYS A 465 12.81 4.84 11.61
CA LYS A 465 12.49 4.90 10.18
C LYS A 465 13.74 4.53 9.37
N PRO A 466 13.66 3.60 8.41
CA PRO A 466 14.80 3.28 7.56
C PRO A 466 15.35 4.52 6.87
N VAL A 467 16.69 4.62 6.80
CA VAL A 467 17.34 5.79 6.22
C VAL A 467 16.99 5.96 4.72
N PRO A 468 16.77 7.19 4.23
CA PRO A 468 16.38 7.47 2.86
C PRO A 468 17.58 7.55 1.89
N PHE A 469 18.66 6.82 2.18
CA PHE A 469 19.90 6.81 1.39
C PHE A 469 20.57 5.43 1.43
N ILE A 470 21.55 5.23 0.56
CA ILE A 470 22.41 4.03 0.57
C ILE A 470 23.72 4.38 1.31
N PRO A 471 23.93 3.86 2.53
CA PRO A 471 25.07 4.25 3.37
C PRO A 471 26.36 3.52 3.02
N VAL A 472 26.25 2.33 2.43
CA VAL A 472 27.39 1.44 2.16
C VAL A 472 27.11 0.61 0.91
N PHE A 473 28.19 0.31 0.18
CA PHE A 473 28.15 -0.61 -0.94
C PHE A 473 28.38 -2.04 -0.41
N ASP A 474 27.41 -2.56 0.33
CA ASP A 474 27.47 -3.93 0.88
C ASP A 474 27.13 -4.95 -0.22
N ASN A 475 28.16 -5.61 -0.72
CA ASN A 475 28.06 -6.64 -1.74
C ASN A 475 27.05 -7.77 -1.45
N ASN A 476 26.73 -8.03 -0.17
CA ASN A 476 25.80 -9.08 0.25
C ASN A 476 24.39 -8.56 0.53
N ASN A 477 24.24 -7.28 0.92
CA ASN A 477 22.94 -6.71 1.33
C ASN A 477 22.54 -5.45 0.55
N PHE A 478 23.18 -5.12 -0.58
CA PHE A 478 22.84 -3.95 -1.38
C PHE A 478 21.35 -3.90 -1.77
N GLU A 479 20.76 -5.06 -2.08
CA GLU A 479 19.33 -5.19 -2.40
C GLU A 479 18.43 -4.70 -1.25
N PHE A 480 18.80 -5.03 0.00
CA PHE A 480 18.06 -4.58 1.18
C PHE A 480 18.08 -3.04 1.27
N TRP A 481 19.27 -2.42 1.19
CA TRP A 481 19.39 -0.96 1.25
C TRP A 481 18.59 -0.28 0.16
N PHE A 482 18.64 -0.83 -1.06
CA PHE A 482 17.95 -0.32 -2.24
C PHE A 482 16.43 -0.39 -2.11
N LYS A 483 15.87 -1.53 -1.71
CA LYS A 483 14.42 -1.80 -1.78
C LYS A 483 13.64 -1.41 -0.51
N LYS A 484 14.30 -1.38 0.66
CA LYS A 484 13.62 -1.18 1.95
C LYS A 484 12.87 0.14 2.04
N ASP A 485 11.66 0.15 2.61
CA ASP A 485 10.87 1.38 2.88
C ASP A 485 10.78 2.36 1.68
N SER A 486 10.34 1.82 0.54
CA SER A 486 10.39 2.50 -0.76
C SER A 486 9.04 3.07 -1.22
N LEU A 487 8.05 3.20 -0.34
CA LEU A 487 6.67 3.56 -0.71
C LEU A 487 6.22 4.96 -0.30
N TRP A 488 6.67 5.44 0.87
CA TRP A 488 6.17 6.68 1.49
C TRP A 488 6.60 7.96 0.73
N GLN A 489 7.66 7.88 -0.07
CA GLN A 489 8.19 8.98 -0.87
C GLN A 489 7.17 9.52 -1.90
N SER A 490 6.19 8.69 -2.28
CA SER A 490 5.10 9.11 -3.16
C SER A 490 4.07 10.01 -2.47
N GLU A 491 4.04 10.03 -1.14
CA GLU A 491 3.18 10.91 -0.33
C GLU A 491 3.94 12.15 0.17
N ASP A 492 5.24 12.01 0.48
CA ASP A 492 6.09 13.12 0.95
C ASP A 492 7.24 13.40 -0.04
N LEU A 493 6.89 14.03 -1.17
CA LEU A 493 7.87 14.37 -2.22
C LEU A 493 8.84 15.49 -1.76
N ASP A 494 8.45 16.30 -0.77
CA ASP A 494 9.30 17.33 -0.17
C ASP A 494 10.56 16.76 0.49
N ALA A 495 10.50 15.49 0.92
CA ALA A 495 11.61 14.75 1.49
C ALA A 495 12.51 14.06 0.43
N VAL A 496 12.13 14.11 -0.85
CA VAL A 496 12.86 13.45 -1.94
C VAL A 496 13.87 14.43 -2.55
N PRO A 497 15.08 13.97 -2.91
CA PRO A 497 16.05 14.82 -3.61
C PRO A 497 15.43 15.52 -4.82
N ASP A 498 15.64 16.83 -4.88
CA ASP A 498 15.11 17.71 -5.93
C ASP A 498 13.57 17.75 -6.05
N GLN A 499 12.85 17.17 -5.09
CA GLN A 499 11.38 17.01 -5.10
C GLN A 499 10.88 16.36 -6.40
N ASP A 500 11.68 15.44 -6.92
CA ASP A 500 11.53 14.93 -8.27
C ASP A 500 10.72 13.63 -8.31
N VAL A 501 9.52 13.70 -8.89
CA VAL A 501 8.61 12.56 -9.02
C VAL A 501 9.23 11.41 -9.84
N GLN A 502 10.19 11.69 -10.72
CA GLN A 502 10.83 10.64 -11.51
C GLN A 502 11.78 9.76 -10.68
N ARG A 503 12.05 10.11 -9.42
CA ARG A 503 12.84 9.29 -8.50
C ARG A 503 12.03 8.26 -7.72
N VAL A 504 10.73 8.49 -7.56
CA VAL A 504 9.92 7.77 -6.59
C VAL A 504 9.25 6.52 -7.15
N CYS A 505 8.95 5.59 -6.27
CA CYS A 505 8.11 4.43 -6.59
C CYS A 505 6.63 4.76 -6.39
N ILE A 506 5.84 4.65 -7.46
CA ILE A 506 4.39 4.87 -7.42
C ILE A 506 3.72 3.55 -7.80
N LEU A 507 2.99 2.93 -6.88
CA LEU A 507 2.30 1.66 -7.15
C LEU A 507 1.06 1.96 -8.01
N HIS A 508 0.94 1.32 -9.16
CA HIS A 508 -0.23 1.54 -10.00
C HIS A 508 -0.47 0.39 -10.96
N GLY A 509 -1.74 0.04 -11.19
CA GLY A 509 -2.13 -1.06 -12.06
C GLY A 509 -2.14 -0.64 -13.53
N PRO A 510 -1.57 -1.45 -14.44
CA PRO A 510 -1.46 -1.10 -15.86
C PRO A 510 -2.82 -0.89 -16.54
N VAL A 511 -3.82 -1.72 -16.21
CA VAL A 511 -5.17 -1.63 -16.81
C VAL A 511 -5.99 -0.51 -16.16
N ALA A 512 -5.82 -0.29 -14.86
CA ALA A 512 -6.56 0.73 -14.13
C ALA A 512 -6.11 2.17 -14.46
N ALA A 513 -4.88 2.34 -14.95
CA ALA A 513 -4.29 3.66 -15.24
C ALA A 513 -5.15 4.51 -16.19
N LYS A 514 -5.75 3.90 -17.22
CA LYS A 514 -6.59 4.59 -18.22
C LYS A 514 -7.83 5.28 -17.63
N HIS A 515 -8.22 4.93 -16.40
CA HIS A 515 -9.36 5.51 -15.71
C HIS A 515 -8.99 6.73 -14.85
N ALA A 516 -7.70 6.98 -14.60
CA ALA A 516 -7.24 8.17 -13.90
C ALA A 516 -7.19 9.38 -14.85
N LYS A 517 -8.16 10.30 -14.73
CA LYS A 517 -8.34 11.39 -15.70
C LYS A 517 -8.20 12.81 -15.12
N LYS A 518 -8.45 12.99 -13.82
CA LYS A 518 -8.55 14.31 -13.19
C LYS A 518 -7.84 14.30 -11.84
N ILE A 519 -6.74 15.05 -11.72
CA ILE A 519 -6.05 15.19 -10.42
C ILE A 519 -7.03 15.76 -9.40
N ASN A 520 -6.95 15.28 -8.17
CA ASN A 520 -7.72 15.80 -7.05
C ASN A 520 -9.25 15.78 -7.30
N GLN A 521 -9.74 14.77 -8.01
CA GLN A 521 -11.17 14.45 -8.03
C GLN A 521 -11.56 13.95 -6.63
N PRO A 522 -12.58 14.52 -5.95
CA PRO A 522 -13.02 14.02 -4.65
C PRO A 522 -13.36 12.53 -4.71
N VAL A 523 -12.98 11.76 -3.69
CA VAL A 523 -13.21 10.31 -3.68
C VAL A 523 -14.70 9.97 -3.74
N LYS A 524 -15.56 10.84 -3.17
CA LYS A 524 -17.01 10.73 -3.28
C LYS A 524 -17.47 10.85 -4.73
N GLU A 525 -16.97 11.83 -5.48
CA GLU A 525 -17.31 12.03 -6.90
C GLU A 525 -16.90 10.79 -7.71
N ILE A 526 -15.70 10.26 -7.50
CA ILE A 526 -15.21 9.04 -8.17
C ILE A 526 -16.18 7.86 -7.96
N LEU A 527 -16.56 7.61 -6.71
CA LEU A 527 -17.33 6.41 -6.36
C LEU A 527 -18.83 6.58 -6.66
N ASP A 528 -19.37 7.79 -6.55
CA ASP A 528 -20.74 8.11 -6.94
C ASP A 528 -20.90 7.96 -8.46
N GLU A 529 -19.98 8.50 -9.28
CA GLU A 529 -20.03 8.38 -10.75
C GLU A 529 -20.15 6.91 -11.20
N ILE A 530 -19.37 6.03 -10.56
CA ILE A 530 -19.38 4.59 -10.86
C ILE A 530 -20.69 3.96 -10.39
N HIS A 531 -21.10 4.24 -9.16
CA HIS A 531 -22.31 3.67 -8.56
C HIS A 531 -23.56 4.09 -9.34
N ASP A 532 -23.69 5.37 -9.66
CA ASP A 532 -24.86 5.92 -10.32
C ASP A 532 -24.95 5.40 -11.76
N GLY A 533 -23.80 5.26 -12.45
CA GLY A 533 -23.76 4.57 -13.75
C GLY A 533 -24.18 3.09 -13.67
N GLN A 534 -23.83 2.38 -12.59
CA GLN A 534 -24.34 1.03 -12.37
C GLN A 534 -25.85 1.01 -12.11
N VAL A 535 -26.35 1.94 -11.30
CA VAL A 535 -27.80 2.09 -11.04
C VAL A 535 -28.55 2.33 -12.34
N ASP A 536 -28.09 3.26 -13.19
CA ASP A 536 -28.70 3.56 -14.48
C ASP A 536 -28.70 2.34 -15.41
N GLY A 537 -27.58 1.63 -15.49
CA GLY A 537 -27.46 0.41 -16.29
C GLY A 537 -28.46 -0.69 -15.86
N ILE A 538 -28.59 -0.91 -14.55
CA ILE A 538 -29.49 -1.92 -13.96
C ILE A 538 -30.95 -1.47 -14.07
N LEU A 539 -31.24 -0.19 -13.87
CA LEU A 539 -32.59 0.39 -13.99
C LEU A 539 -33.12 0.22 -15.42
N ASN A 540 -32.31 0.57 -16.41
CA ASN A 540 -32.67 0.41 -17.82
C ASN A 540 -32.89 -1.06 -18.19
N ARG A 541 -32.00 -1.94 -17.73
CA ARG A 541 -32.04 -3.36 -18.09
C ARG A 541 -33.19 -4.14 -17.45
N TYR A 542 -33.41 -3.95 -16.15
CA TYR A 542 -34.31 -4.82 -15.36
C TYR A 542 -35.59 -4.13 -14.90
N TYR A 543 -35.68 -2.80 -15.01
CA TYR A 543 -36.83 -2.01 -14.59
C TYR A 543 -37.36 -1.09 -15.71
N GLN A 544 -36.91 -1.28 -16.96
CA GLN A 544 -37.37 -0.52 -18.14
C GLN A 544 -37.21 1.00 -17.98
N GLY A 545 -36.20 1.44 -17.22
CA GLY A 545 -35.99 2.87 -16.92
C GLY A 545 -37.00 3.45 -15.91
N ASN A 546 -37.88 2.64 -15.31
CA ASN A 546 -38.95 3.11 -14.45
C ASN A 546 -38.59 3.00 -12.96
N LEU A 547 -38.17 4.11 -12.37
CA LEU A 547 -37.80 4.20 -10.95
C LEU A 547 -38.96 3.83 -9.99
N ALA A 548 -40.22 3.94 -10.41
CA ALA A 548 -41.36 3.58 -9.57
C ALA A 548 -41.45 2.05 -9.32
N GLN A 549 -40.83 1.23 -10.19
CA GLN A 549 -40.76 -0.22 -10.01
C GLN A 549 -39.70 -0.66 -9.00
N VAL A 550 -38.79 0.23 -8.61
CA VAL A 550 -37.76 -0.06 -7.62
C VAL A 550 -38.40 -0.14 -6.22
N PRO A 551 -38.27 -1.27 -5.50
CA PRO A 551 -38.84 -1.42 -4.16
C PRO A 551 -38.23 -0.43 -3.17
N THR A 552 -39.02 -0.05 -2.17
CA THR A 552 -38.59 0.85 -1.09
C THR A 552 -38.56 0.09 0.23
N VAL A 553 -37.49 0.28 1.00
CA VAL A 553 -37.30 -0.30 2.35
C VAL A 553 -36.96 0.81 3.34
N GLU A 554 -37.20 0.59 4.62
CA GLU A 554 -36.89 1.56 5.68
C GLU A 554 -35.38 1.78 5.85
N TYR A 555 -34.60 0.70 5.83
CA TYR A 555 -33.15 0.72 5.98
C TYR A 555 -32.50 -0.44 5.20
N LEU A 556 -31.20 -0.28 4.92
CA LEU A 556 -30.32 -1.30 4.31
C LEU A 556 -29.25 -1.70 5.32
N GLY A 557 -29.03 -3.01 5.48
CA GLY A 557 -28.08 -3.57 6.45
C GLY A 557 -28.77 -4.41 7.51
#